data_AF-A0A8B6BQU9-F1
#
_entry.id   AF-A0A8B6BQU9-F1
#
_cell.length_a   1.000
_cell.length_b   1.000
_cell.length_c   1.000
_cell.angle_alpha   90.00
_cell.angle_beta   90.00
_cell.angle_gamma   90.00
#
_symmetry.space_group_name_H-M   'P 1'
#
loop_
_entity.id
_entity.type
_entity.pdbx_description
1 polymer ?
#
loop_
_entity_poly.entity_id
_entity_poly.type
_entity_poly.pdbx_seq_one_letter_code
_entity_poly.pdbx_strand_id
1 'polypeptide(L)'
;MNLNLIVLGYGMTTKQADPISQEQEMMLWEKEVVGYDSSAALLNGVFFYNCKLFGLRGRDEHHSLDASQINIGTDDKGKYIQFIETNSKTFKGGLKQKNVENKNIKHYTMRAATRICLSYTSSTLDILK
;
A
#
# COMPACT_ATOMS: atom_id res chain seq x y z
N MET A 1 -37.97 -1.19 18.65
CA MET A 1 -36.63 -0.86 18.10
C MET A 1 -36.82 -0.40 16.67
N ASN A 2 -36.64 0.90 16.39
CA ASN A 2 -36.67 1.39 15.01
C ASN A 2 -35.30 1.11 14.39
N LEU A 3 -35.21 0.17 13.43
CA LEU A 3 -33.99 -0.02 12.65
C LEU A 3 -33.84 1.18 11.72
N ASN A 4 -32.81 1.99 11.98
CA ASN A 4 -32.46 3.11 11.14
C ASN A 4 -31.83 2.58 9.83
N LEU A 5 -32.56 2.71 8.72
CA LEU A 5 -32.16 2.23 7.39
C LEU A 5 -30.84 2.86 6.89
N ILE A 6 -30.48 4.04 7.39
CA ILE A 6 -29.21 4.73 7.07
C ILE A 6 -28.02 3.97 7.68
N VAL A 7 -28.19 3.40 8.87
CA VAL A 7 -27.15 2.58 9.55
C VAL A 7 -26.92 1.26 8.80
N LEU A 8 -27.93 0.75 8.09
CA LEU A 8 -27.83 -0.45 7.26
C LEU A 8 -27.26 -0.18 5.85
N GLY A 9 -27.06 1.09 5.48
CA GLY A 9 -26.51 1.48 4.19
C GLY A 9 -27.43 1.27 2.98
N TYR A 10 -28.72 1.04 3.22
CA TYR A 10 -29.69 0.86 2.15
C TYR A 10 -29.88 2.16 1.37
N GLY A 11 -29.55 2.16 0.07
CA GLY A 11 -29.63 3.35 -0.79
C GLY A 11 -28.38 4.24 -0.82
N MET A 12 -27.28 3.86 -0.15
CA MET A 12 -26.00 4.56 -0.28
C MET A 12 -25.23 4.05 -1.50
N THR A 13 -24.96 4.93 -2.48
CA THR A 13 -24.05 4.63 -3.59
C THR A 13 -22.61 4.69 -3.09
N THR A 14 -21.92 3.56 -3.02
CA THR A 14 -20.51 3.52 -2.68
C THR A 14 -19.69 4.20 -3.78
N LYS A 15 -19.12 5.38 -3.50
CA LYS A 15 -18.09 5.99 -4.35
C LYS A 15 -16.77 5.24 -4.16
N GLN A 16 -16.66 4.08 -4.79
CA GLN A 16 -15.38 3.39 -4.93
C GLN A 16 -14.65 3.98 -6.12
N ALA A 17 -13.37 4.30 -5.95
CA ALA A 17 -12.52 4.67 -7.07
C ALA A 17 -12.19 3.41 -7.87
N ASP A 18 -12.17 3.53 -9.19
CA ASP A 18 -11.74 2.43 -10.06
C ASP A 18 -10.26 2.12 -9.81
N PRO A 19 -9.86 0.83 -9.84
CA PRO A 19 -8.46 0.46 -9.70
C PRO A 19 -7.66 1.01 -10.88
N ILE A 20 -6.40 1.38 -10.60
CA ILE A 20 -5.48 1.86 -11.64
C ILE A 20 -5.21 0.73 -12.63
N SER A 21 -5.52 0.98 -13.91
CA SER A 21 -5.29 0.02 -14.99
C SER A 21 -3.81 -0.09 -15.37
N GLN A 22 -3.46 -1.14 -16.11
CA GLN A 22 -2.10 -1.33 -16.59
C GLN A 22 -1.70 -0.24 -17.60
N GLU A 23 -2.63 0.23 -18.43
CA GLU A 23 -2.42 1.33 -19.37
C GLU A 23 -2.16 2.65 -18.62
N GLN A 24 -2.91 2.89 -17.54
CA GLN A 24 -2.69 4.06 -16.69
C GLN A 24 -1.33 4.04 -15.99
N GLU A 25 -0.91 2.87 -15.51
CA GLU A 25 0.43 2.68 -14.98
C GLU A 25 1.50 2.91 -16.06
N MET A 26 1.30 2.39 -17.28
CA MET A 26 2.23 2.58 -18.39
C MET A 26 2.38 4.06 -18.75
N MET A 27 1.29 4.83 -18.73
CA MET A 27 1.35 6.29 -18.92
C MET A 27 2.20 7.00 -17.86
N LEU A 28 2.27 6.50 -16.62
CA LEU A 28 3.14 7.10 -15.59
C LEU A 28 4.62 6.87 -15.92
N TRP A 29 4.96 5.71 -16.47
CA TRP A 29 6.31 5.39 -16.93
C TRP A 29 6.70 6.19 -18.17
N GLU A 30 5.82 6.24 -19.19
CA GLU A 30 6.06 6.98 -20.43
C GLU A 30 6.23 8.49 -20.21
N LYS A 31 5.55 9.04 -19.19
CA LYS A 31 5.66 10.45 -18.82
C LYS A 31 6.75 10.73 -17.80
N GLU A 32 7.58 9.75 -17.46
CA GLU A 32 8.67 9.87 -16.48
C GLU A 32 8.21 10.35 -15.08
N VAL A 33 6.92 10.18 -14.77
CA VAL A 33 6.37 10.49 -13.45
C VAL A 33 6.90 9.50 -12.42
N VAL A 34 7.05 8.24 -12.85
CA VAL A 34 7.78 7.19 -12.14
C VAL A 34 8.96 6.75 -13.00
N GLY A 35 10.09 6.47 -12.36
CA GLY A 35 11.33 6.14 -13.06
C GLY A 35 12.51 6.06 -12.10
N TYR A 36 13.66 5.64 -12.62
CA TYR A 36 14.90 5.53 -11.84
C TYR A 36 15.86 6.70 -12.03
N ASP A 37 15.56 7.59 -12.98
CA ASP A 37 16.50 8.61 -13.45
C ASP A 37 16.50 9.89 -12.61
N SER A 38 15.49 10.08 -11.75
CA SER A 38 15.43 11.22 -10.82
C SER A 38 14.93 10.81 -9.44
N SER A 39 15.38 11.54 -8.41
CA SER A 39 14.93 11.34 -7.03
C SER A 39 13.42 11.54 -6.88
N ALA A 40 12.83 12.48 -7.62
CA ALA A 40 11.40 12.73 -7.63
C ALA A 40 10.62 11.55 -8.25
N ALA A 41 11.08 11.06 -9.40
CA ALA A 41 10.46 9.91 -10.07
C ALA A 41 10.59 8.62 -9.22
N LEU A 42 11.71 8.45 -8.53
CA LEU A 42 11.92 7.35 -7.58
C LEU A 42 10.94 7.43 -6.39
N LEU A 43 10.81 8.60 -5.78
CA LEU A 43 9.90 8.83 -4.66
C LEU A 43 8.43 8.62 -5.06
N ASN A 44 8.04 9.11 -6.24
CA ASN A 44 6.72 8.87 -6.81
C ASN A 44 6.48 7.38 -7.04
N GLY A 45 7.49 6.64 -7.51
CA GLY A 45 7.44 5.19 -7.68
C GLY A 45 7.18 4.47 -6.35
N VAL A 46 7.93 4.81 -5.31
CA VAL A 46 7.71 4.27 -3.95
C VAL A 46 6.29 4.57 -3.48
N PHE A 47 5.85 5.82 -3.58
CA PHE A 47 4.51 6.22 -3.16
C PHE A 47 3.41 5.46 -3.90
N PHE A 48 3.53 5.37 -5.22
CA PHE A 48 2.57 4.71 -6.09
C PHE A 48 2.47 3.21 -5.77
N TYR A 49 3.60 2.50 -5.71
CA TYR A 49 3.59 1.06 -5.50
C TYR A 49 3.20 0.67 -4.07
N ASN A 50 3.52 1.48 -3.07
CA ASN A 50 3.02 1.32 -1.70
C ASN A 50 1.49 1.38 -1.65
N CYS A 51 0.90 2.38 -2.32
CA CYS A 51 -0.56 2.49 -2.45
C CYS A 51 -1.16 1.28 -3.20
N LYS A 52 -0.56 0.92 -4.34
CA LYS A 52 -1.06 -0.14 -5.22
C LYS A 52 -0.98 -1.54 -4.61
N LEU A 53 0.11 -1.87 -3.92
CA LEU A 53 0.33 -3.21 -3.37
C LEU A 53 -0.25 -3.38 -1.97
N PHE A 54 -0.11 -2.38 -1.11
CA PHE A 54 -0.50 -2.50 0.30
C PHE A 54 -1.82 -1.80 0.64
N GLY A 55 -2.44 -1.11 -0.32
CA GLY A 55 -3.69 -0.38 -0.10
C GLY A 55 -3.54 0.72 0.93
N LEU A 56 -2.37 1.35 1.01
CA LEU A 56 -2.12 2.48 1.89
C LEU A 56 -2.84 3.72 1.38
N ARG A 57 -3.46 4.46 2.30
CA ARG A 57 -4.09 5.74 2.00
C ARG A 57 -3.03 6.84 1.90
N GLY A 58 -3.08 7.59 0.81
CA GLY A 58 -2.03 8.55 0.43
C GLY A 58 -1.76 9.72 1.39
N ARG A 59 -2.65 10.01 2.35
CA ARG A 59 -2.43 11.05 3.35
C ARG A 59 -1.77 10.47 4.60
N ASP A 60 -2.53 10.27 5.68
CA ASP A 60 -1.87 10.01 6.97
C ASP A 60 -1.33 8.57 7.12
N GLU A 61 -1.73 7.57 6.31
CA GLU A 61 -1.13 6.22 6.41
C GLU A 61 0.26 6.22 5.74
N HIS A 62 0.37 6.86 4.58
CA HIS A 62 1.66 6.98 3.89
C HIS A 62 2.61 7.94 4.61
N HIS A 63 2.10 9.03 5.20
CA HIS A 63 2.93 9.96 5.98
C HIS A 63 3.50 9.34 7.26
N SER A 64 2.80 8.37 7.86
CA SER A 64 3.27 7.65 9.05
C SER A 64 4.00 6.36 8.71
N LEU A 65 4.25 6.07 7.43
CA LEU A 65 4.89 4.84 7.01
C LEU A 65 6.36 4.86 7.43
N ASP A 66 6.77 3.83 8.17
CA ASP A 66 8.14 3.65 8.60
C ASP A 66 8.80 2.48 7.85
N ALA A 67 10.12 2.58 7.61
CA ALA A 67 10.88 1.55 6.92
C ALA A 67 10.83 0.19 7.64
N SER A 68 10.74 0.18 8.98
CA SER A 68 10.61 -1.06 9.78
C SER A 68 9.33 -1.84 9.50
N GLN A 69 8.32 -1.20 8.90
CA GLN A 69 7.07 -1.84 8.52
C GLN A 69 7.18 -2.62 7.20
N ILE A 70 8.28 -2.44 6.46
CA ILE A 70 8.51 -3.09 5.18
C ILE A 70 9.62 -4.12 5.32
N ASN A 71 9.27 -5.37 5.03
CA ASN A 71 10.19 -6.49 5.03
C ASN A 71 10.40 -7.01 3.61
N ILE A 72 11.66 -7.12 3.20
CA ILE A 72 12.07 -7.77 1.96
C ILE A 72 12.76 -9.07 2.34
N GLY A 73 12.30 -10.19 1.78
CA GLY A 73 12.80 -11.50 2.16
C GLY A 73 12.66 -12.54 1.06
N THR A 74 13.07 -13.76 1.38
CA THR A 74 12.91 -14.94 0.54
C THR A 74 12.44 -16.10 1.41
N ASP A 75 11.45 -16.86 0.95
CA ASP A 75 11.01 -18.11 1.55
C ASP A 75 10.84 -19.20 0.47
N ASP A 76 10.27 -20.36 0.81
CA ASP A 76 10.09 -21.49 -0.11
C ASP A 76 9.27 -21.13 -1.37
N LYS A 77 8.46 -20.06 -1.33
CA LYS A 77 7.67 -19.57 -2.47
C LYS A 77 8.42 -18.52 -3.29
N GLY A 78 9.59 -18.09 -2.84
CA GLY A 78 10.48 -17.16 -3.53
C GLY A 78 10.63 -15.81 -2.82
N LYS A 79 11.15 -14.83 -3.56
CA LYS A 79 11.34 -13.46 -3.05
C LYS A 79 10.00 -12.79 -2.80
N TYR A 80 9.90 -12.03 -1.73
CA TYR A 80 8.70 -11.29 -1.36
C TYR A 80 9.02 -9.90 -0.80
N ILE A 81 8.00 -9.04 -0.87
CA ILE A 81 7.90 -7.82 -0.08
C ILE A 81 6.66 -7.91 0.81
N GLN A 82 6.79 -7.52 2.06
CA GLN A 82 5.74 -7.63 3.07
C GLN A 82 5.60 -6.32 3.82
N PHE A 83 4.37 -5.84 3.93
CA PHE A 83 4.00 -4.72 4.79
C PHE A 83 3.33 -5.26 6.06
N ILE A 84 3.81 -4.80 7.21
CA ILE A 84 3.23 -5.09 8.53
C ILE A 84 2.86 -3.75 9.19
N GLU A 85 1.56 -3.54 9.37
CA GLU A 85 1.05 -2.38 10.09
C GLU A 85 1.41 -2.48 11.58
N THR A 86 1.99 -1.42 12.14
CA THR A 86 2.38 -1.36 13.56
C THR A 86 1.35 -0.63 14.40
N ASN A 87 0.59 0.30 13.81
CA ASN A 87 -0.45 1.07 14.48
C ASN A 87 -1.68 1.24 13.56
N SER A 88 -2.79 0.62 13.94
CA SER A 88 -4.08 0.80 13.25
C SER A 88 -4.74 2.11 13.69
N LYS A 89 -5.00 3.02 12.74
CA LYS A 89 -5.76 4.27 12.99
C LYS A 89 -7.18 4.03 13.52
N THR A 90 -7.73 2.84 13.31
CA THR A 90 -9.04 2.48 13.83
C THR A 90 -8.98 1.99 15.27
N PHE A 91 -7.80 1.84 15.89
CA PHE A 91 -7.66 1.46 17.28
C PHE A 91 -7.87 2.67 18.21
N LYS A 92 -9.14 3.03 18.44
CA LYS A 92 -9.51 4.10 19.39
C LYS A 92 -9.55 3.62 20.84
N GLY A 93 -9.29 2.32 21.07
CA GLY A 93 -9.38 1.68 22.37
C GLY A 93 -10.83 1.40 22.78
N GLY A 94 -11.10 0.16 23.22
CA GLY A 94 -12.42 -0.26 23.72
C GLY A 94 -12.69 -1.75 23.48
N LEU A 95 -13.57 -2.35 24.29
CA LEU A 95 -13.90 -3.79 24.21
C LEU A 95 -14.43 -4.23 22.83
N LYS A 96 -14.99 -3.30 22.03
CA LYS A 96 -15.49 -3.55 20.67
C LYS A 96 -14.40 -3.72 19.60
N GLN A 97 -13.14 -3.43 19.93
CA GLN A 97 -12.01 -3.46 18.99
C GLN A 97 -10.94 -4.50 19.36
N LYS A 98 -11.24 -5.41 20.29
CA LYS A 98 -10.35 -6.50 20.71
C LYS A 98 -9.90 -7.44 19.57
N ASN A 99 -10.63 -7.47 18.45
CA ASN A 99 -10.35 -8.34 17.30
C ASN A 99 -9.87 -7.58 16.06
N VAL A 100 -9.39 -6.34 16.20
CA VAL A 100 -8.81 -5.63 15.05
C VAL A 100 -7.39 -6.17 14.83
N GLU A 101 -7.23 -6.97 13.78
CA GLU A 101 -5.91 -7.45 13.35
C GLU A 101 -5.22 -6.37 12.50
N ASN A 102 -3.91 -6.20 12.74
CA ASN A 102 -3.09 -5.31 11.93
C ASN A 102 -2.97 -5.85 10.50
N LYS A 103 -2.94 -4.94 9.51
CA LYS A 103 -2.68 -5.35 8.12
C LYS A 103 -1.32 -6.05 8.02
N ASN A 104 -1.33 -7.27 7.52
CA ASN A 104 -0.14 -8.00 7.14
C ASN A 104 -0.30 -8.46 5.68
N ILE A 105 0.34 -7.74 4.76
CA ILE A 105 0.17 -7.93 3.32
C ILE A 105 1.51 -8.36 2.73
N LYS A 106 1.56 -9.59 2.22
CA LYS A 106 2.76 -10.17 1.56
C LYS A 106 2.51 -10.36 0.06
N HIS A 107 3.42 -9.86 -0.75
CA HIS A 107 3.42 -10.05 -2.21
C HIS A 107 4.71 -10.71 -2.68
N TYR A 108 4.58 -11.72 -3.55
CA TYR A 108 5.72 -12.43 -4.15
C TYR A 108 6.13 -11.83 -5.49
N THR A 109 7.42 -11.88 -5.81
CA THR A 109 8.00 -11.28 -7.03
C THR A 109 7.54 -11.92 -8.34
N MET A 110 6.64 -12.90 -8.32
CA MET A 110 6.06 -13.47 -9.55
C MET A 110 5.27 -12.43 -10.36
N ARG A 111 4.76 -11.36 -9.72
CA ARG A 111 4.07 -10.25 -10.39
C ARG A 111 5.03 -9.12 -10.75
N ALA A 112 4.89 -8.55 -11.94
CA ALA A 112 5.72 -7.44 -12.42
C ALA A 112 5.69 -6.24 -11.46
N ALA A 113 4.50 -5.81 -11.03
CA ALA A 113 4.34 -4.72 -10.06
C ALA A 113 5.09 -4.97 -8.73
N THR A 114 5.16 -6.22 -8.28
CA THR A 114 5.89 -6.59 -7.05
C THR A 114 7.41 -6.52 -7.25
N ARG A 115 7.92 -6.93 -8.41
CA ARG A 115 9.35 -6.78 -8.75
C ARG A 115 9.77 -5.32 -8.75
N ILE A 116 8.94 -4.49 -9.37
CA ILE A 116 9.17 -3.05 -9.50
C ILE A 116 9.12 -2.38 -8.11
N CYS A 117 8.11 -2.68 -7.30
CA CYS A 117 8.06 -2.16 -5.94
C CYS A 117 9.30 -2.55 -5.14
N LEU A 118 9.72 -3.83 -5.24
CA LEU A 118 10.90 -4.32 -4.54
C LEU A 118 12.18 -3.61 -5.00
N SER A 119 12.35 -3.29 -6.28
CA SER A 119 13.50 -2.51 -6.76
C SER A 119 13.48 -1.07 -6.26
N TYR A 120 12.32 -0.40 -6.27
CA TYR A 120 12.17 0.95 -5.69
C TYR A 120 12.49 0.95 -4.19
N THR A 121 11.85 0.06 -3.43
CA THR A 121 12.03 -0.03 -1.98
C THR A 121 13.48 -0.36 -1.62
N SER A 122 14.10 -1.34 -2.29
CA SER A 122 15.51 -1.69 -2.03
C SER A 122 16.43 -0.50 -2.28
N SER A 123 16.28 0.17 -3.43
CA SER A 123 17.09 1.34 -3.78
C SER A 123 16.94 2.47 -2.75
N THR A 124 15.74 2.70 -2.23
CA THR A 124 15.54 3.71 -1.18
C THR A 124 16.05 3.30 0.20
N LEU A 125 15.94 2.02 0.55
CA LEU A 125 16.46 1.52 1.83
C LEU A 125 17.98 1.51 1.87
N ASP A 126 18.63 1.27 0.73
CA ASP A 126 20.09 1.33 0.61
C ASP A 126 20.63 2.76 0.77
N ILE A 127 19.84 3.79 0.40
CA ILE A 127 20.20 5.20 0.61
C ILE A 127 20.07 5.63 2.08
N LEU A 128 19.24 4.92 2.87
CA LEU A 128 18.96 5.25 4.27
C LEU A 128 19.89 4.56 5.27
N LYS A 129 20.80 3.69 4.81
CA LYS A 129 21.81 2.97 5.60
C LYS A 129 23.20 3.55 5.37
#